data_AF-A0A182WCQ2-F1
#
_entry.id   AF-A0A182WCQ2-F1
#
_cell.length_a   1.000
_cell.length_b   1.000
_cell.length_c   1.000
_cell.angle_alpha   90.00
_cell.angle_beta   90.00
_cell.angle_gamma   90.00
#
_symmetry.space_group_name_H-M   'P 1'
#
loop_
_entity.id
_entity.type
_entity.pdbx_description
1 polymer ?
#
loop_
_entity_poly.entity_id
_entity_poly.type
_entity_poly.pdbx_seq_one_letter_code
_entity_poly.pdbx_strand_id
1 'polypeptide(L)'
;MLSKGQTLLLVVFAVAAFGTVAVEGAALKRTTRQLSSLLTLSGESNARIENGTIICDTLTCPPESFKCVIVKNSTKDDVNKIQVTRECLDPAGKATAKTVTNETSSFPGQQFESYAEIDKNGNIASFDNRGNTYNHSGTGDIHSYLYEQIEDLHKAILDQLSNAGNPFAG
;
A
#
# COMPACT_ATOMS: atom_id res chain seq x y z
N MET A 1 -48.59 34.82 34.70
CA MET A 1 -49.06 33.48 34.34
C MET A 1 -49.12 33.41 32.82
N LEU A 2 -48.13 32.78 32.17
CA LEU A 2 -48.18 32.60 30.71
C LEU A 2 -49.16 31.48 30.38
N SER A 3 -49.99 31.71 29.35
CA SER A 3 -50.95 30.71 28.86
C SER A 3 -50.21 29.52 28.24
N LYS A 4 -50.75 28.31 28.41
CA LYS A 4 -50.19 27.04 27.90
C LYS A 4 -49.85 27.07 26.40
N GLY A 5 -50.50 27.95 25.62
CA GLY A 5 -50.20 28.17 24.20
C GLY A 5 -48.93 29.00 23.92
N GLN A 6 -48.56 29.91 24.82
CA GLN A 6 -47.35 30.73 24.68
C GLN A 6 -46.08 29.95 25.04
N THR A 7 -46.19 28.98 25.95
CA THR A 7 -45.08 28.08 26.31
C THR A 7 -44.72 27.13 25.17
N LEU A 8 -45.71 26.64 24.41
CA LEU A 8 -45.47 25.73 23.29
C LEU A 8 -44.79 26.44 22.10
N LEU A 9 -45.17 27.69 21.83
CA LEU A 9 -44.60 28.47 20.72
C LEU A 9 -43.13 28.86 20.98
N LEU A 10 -42.77 29.13 22.23
CA LEU A 10 -41.39 29.44 22.63
C LEU A 10 -40.46 28.22 22.53
N VAL A 11 -40.96 27.02 22.81
CA VAL A 11 -40.18 25.78 22.68
C VAL A 11 -39.91 25.45 21.20
N VAL A 12 -40.88 25.68 20.30
CA VAL A 12 -40.70 25.44 18.86
C VAL A 12 -39.71 26.43 18.24
N PHE A 13 -39.73 27.70 18.65
CA PHE A 13 -38.73 28.69 18.21
C PHE A 13 -37.33 28.41 18.76
N ALA A 14 -37.22 27.88 19.99
CA ALA A 14 -35.93 27.45 20.54
C ALA A 14 -35.34 26.26 19.75
N VAL A 15 -36.14 25.24 19.41
CA VAL A 15 -35.65 24.09 18.63
C VAL A 15 -35.26 24.49 17.20
N ALA A 16 -35.95 25.46 16.59
CA ALA A 16 -35.59 25.97 15.26
C ALA A 16 -34.31 26.83 15.25
N ALA A 17 -34.02 27.57 16.33
CA ALA A 17 -32.82 28.41 16.42
C ALA A 17 -31.55 27.63 16.81
N PHE A 18 -31.70 26.53 17.57
CA PHE A 18 -30.57 25.65 17.92
C PHE A 18 -30.31 24.52 16.91
N GLY A 19 -31.21 24.31 15.94
CA GLY A 19 -31.06 23.27 14.91
C GLY A 19 -30.16 23.64 13.72
N THR A 20 -29.77 24.92 13.57
CA THR A 20 -29.03 25.41 12.39
C THR A 20 -27.63 25.91 12.67
N VAL A 21 -27.12 25.74 13.89
CA VAL A 21 -25.74 26.11 14.25
C VAL A 21 -24.88 24.86 14.39
N ALA A 22 -23.89 24.76 13.51
CA ALA A 22 -22.74 23.87 13.57
C ALA A 22 -23.00 22.38 13.23
N VAL A 23 -23.53 22.11 12.04
CA VAL A 23 -22.82 21.16 11.16
C VAL A 23 -21.81 21.97 10.36
N GLU A 24 -20.88 22.63 11.08
CA GLU A 24 -19.65 23.05 10.46
C GLU A 24 -19.05 21.76 9.94
N GLY A 25 -18.87 21.73 8.62
CA GLY A 25 -18.16 20.67 7.98
C GLY A 25 -16.89 20.44 8.77
N ALA A 26 -16.84 19.28 9.43
CA ALA A 26 -15.69 18.42 9.29
C ALA A 26 -15.58 18.10 7.79
N ALA A 27 -15.26 19.12 6.97
CA ALA A 27 -14.20 19.01 6.02
C ALA A 27 -13.05 18.48 6.87
N LEU A 28 -13.02 17.15 6.98
CA LEU A 28 -11.86 16.39 7.34
C LEU A 28 -10.78 17.08 6.53
N LYS A 29 -9.98 17.92 7.20
CA LYS A 29 -8.58 18.02 6.89
C LYS A 29 -8.09 16.58 7.07
N ARG A 30 -8.34 15.74 6.06
CA ARG A 30 -7.45 14.69 5.66
C ARG A 30 -6.17 15.46 5.38
N THR A 31 -5.40 15.72 6.43
CA THR A 31 -3.96 15.53 6.35
C THR A 31 -3.84 14.28 5.51
N THR A 32 -3.39 14.43 4.27
CA THR A 32 -3.08 13.30 3.40
C THR A 32 -2.15 12.47 4.27
N ARG A 33 -2.72 11.44 4.89
CA ARG A 33 -2.02 10.59 5.83
C ARG A 33 -1.13 9.84 4.89
N GLN A 34 0.08 10.35 4.75
CA GLN A 34 1.08 9.80 3.87
C GLN A 34 1.53 8.51 4.55
N LEU A 35 0.74 7.47 4.33
CA LEU A 35 1.01 6.14 4.84
C LEU A 35 2.07 5.53 3.93
N SER A 36 3.25 5.28 4.48
CA SER A 36 4.25 4.40 3.89
C SER A 36 3.61 3.05 3.55
N SER A 37 3.27 2.83 2.29
CA SER A 37 2.83 1.52 1.79
C SER A 37 4.06 0.64 1.66
N LEU A 38 4.36 -0.20 2.64
CA LEU A 38 5.42 -1.20 2.48
C LEU A 38 4.88 -2.32 1.59
N LEU A 39 5.13 -2.28 0.28
CA LEU A 39 4.75 -3.35 -0.63
C LEU A 39 5.95 -4.24 -0.94
N THR A 40 5.82 -5.49 -0.53
CA THR A 40 6.73 -6.56 -0.92
C THR A 40 6.20 -7.14 -2.23
N LEU A 41 6.81 -6.77 -3.35
CA LEU A 41 6.33 -7.10 -4.69
C LEU A 41 6.53 -8.58 -5.04
N SER A 42 7.43 -9.28 -4.37
CA SER A 42 7.73 -10.70 -4.63
C SER A 42 8.46 -11.36 -3.46
N GLY A 43 7.96 -11.26 -2.23
CA GLY A 43 8.63 -11.78 -1.02
C GLY A 43 10.02 -11.18 -0.68
N GLU A 44 10.71 -10.58 -1.66
CA GLU A 44 12.16 -10.33 -1.65
C GLU A 44 12.54 -8.98 -2.27
N SER A 45 11.73 -8.44 -3.19
CA SER A 45 11.86 -7.08 -3.71
C SER A 45 10.78 -6.19 -3.11
N ASN A 46 11.15 -5.02 -2.63
CA ASN A 46 10.25 -4.03 -2.05
C ASN A 46 10.21 -2.81 -2.94
N ALA A 47 9.04 -2.37 -3.39
CA ALA A 47 8.95 -1.06 -4.02
C ALA A 47 7.64 -0.38 -3.63
N ARG A 48 7.72 0.92 -3.42
CA ARG A 48 6.61 1.70 -2.85
C ARG A 48 6.62 3.13 -3.32
N ILE A 49 5.49 3.80 -3.13
CA ILE A 49 5.36 5.24 -3.33
C ILE A 49 5.10 5.87 -1.98
N GLU A 50 6.02 6.72 -1.56
CA GLU A 50 5.87 7.57 -0.39
C GLU A 50 5.85 9.01 -0.86
N ASN A 51 4.72 9.69 -0.67
CA ASN A 51 4.62 11.13 -0.89
C ASN A 51 4.83 11.55 -2.34
N GLY A 52 4.46 10.67 -3.29
CA GLY A 52 4.75 10.86 -4.71
C GLY A 52 6.20 10.55 -5.10
N THR A 53 7.03 10.11 -4.15
CA THR A 53 8.40 9.64 -4.40
C THR A 53 8.41 8.13 -4.49
N ILE A 54 8.99 7.58 -5.57
CA ILE A 54 9.16 6.15 -5.74
C ILE A 54 10.37 5.69 -4.91
N ILE A 55 10.22 4.63 -4.14
CA ILE A 55 11.31 3.99 -3.39
C ILE A 55 11.39 2.53 -3.82
N CYS A 56 12.53 2.13 -4.34
CA CYS A 56 12.86 0.75 -4.71
C CYS A 56 13.89 0.18 -3.76
N ASP A 57 13.47 -0.72 -2.87
CA ASP A 57 14.22 -1.23 -1.74
C ASP A 57 14.86 -0.07 -0.96
N THR A 58 16.15 0.17 -1.19
CA THR A 58 17.01 1.18 -0.57
C THR A 58 17.28 2.40 -1.46
N LEU A 59 16.86 2.37 -2.73
CA LEU A 59 17.01 3.47 -3.67
C LEU A 59 15.77 4.36 -3.66
N THR A 60 15.95 5.61 -3.25
CA THR A 60 14.94 6.67 -3.41
C THR A 60 15.09 7.29 -4.79
N CYS A 61 14.03 7.24 -5.60
CA CYS A 61 14.06 7.80 -6.94
C CYS A 61 13.95 9.33 -6.95
N PRO A 62 14.69 10.02 -7.83
CA PRO A 62 14.50 11.43 -8.08
C PRO A 62 13.06 11.76 -8.56
N PRO A 63 12.52 12.97 -8.27
CA PRO A 63 11.15 13.36 -8.63
C PRO A 63 10.79 13.29 -10.12
N GLU A 64 11.78 13.41 -11.00
CA GLU A 64 11.62 13.28 -12.46
C GLU A 64 11.42 11.83 -12.93
N SER A 65 11.61 10.86 -12.03
CA SER A 65 11.48 9.44 -12.36
C SER A 65 10.02 9.07 -12.57
N PHE A 66 9.74 8.38 -13.67
CA PHE A 66 8.44 7.83 -13.99
C PHE A 66 8.25 6.43 -13.43
N LYS A 67 9.28 5.61 -13.45
CA LYS A 67 9.20 4.25 -12.92
C LYS A 67 10.51 3.82 -12.29
N CYS A 68 10.46 2.73 -11.56
CA CYS A 68 11.62 2.12 -10.97
C CYS A 68 11.58 0.61 -11.15
N VAL A 69 12.76 0.03 -11.40
CA VAL A 69 12.98 -1.38 -11.71
C VAL A 69 13.98 -1.95 -10.71
N ILE A 70 13.69 -3.14 -10.20
CA ILE A 70 14.55 -3.94 -9.34
C ILE A 70 14.80 -5.27 -10.05
N VAL A 71 16.06 -5.58 -10.30
CA VAL A 71 16.51 -6.86 -10.85
C VAL A 71 17.41 -7.53 -9.84
N LYS A 72 17.10 -8.75 -9.44
CA LYS A 72 17.94 -9.54 -8.55
C LYS A 72 18.32 -10.84 -9.24
N ASN A 73 19.60 -11.04 -9.50
CA ASN A 73 20.10 -12.26 -10.13
C ASN A 73 21.28 -12.82 -9.34
N SER A 74 21.42 -14.14 -9.29
CA SER A 74 22.66 -14.77 -8.83
C SER A 74 23.87 -14.17 -9.59
N THR A 75 24.99 -13.96 -8.90
CA THR A 75 26.21 -13.52 -9.58
C THR A 75 26.76 -14.66 -10.44
N LYS A 76 27.50 -14.31 -11.49
CA LYS A 76 28.09 -15.32 -12.41
C LYS A 76 29.05 -16.28 -11.70
N ASP A 77 29.69 -15.81 -10.63
CA ASP A 77 30.77 -16.53 -9.95
C ASP A 77 30.30 -17.28 -8.70
N ASP A 78 29.12 -16.95 -8.15
CA ASP A 78 28.63 -17.53 -6.90
C ASP A 78 27.09 -17.51 -6.82
N VAL A 79 26.47 -18.69 -6.93
CA VAL A 79 25.01 -18.85 -6.83
C VAL A 79 24.45 -18.44 -5.48
N ASN A 80 25.28 -18.38 -4.43
CA ASN A 80 24.88 -17.94 -3.10
C ASN A 80 24.97 -16.42 -2.92
N LYS A 81 25.37 -15.68 -3.95
CA LYS A 81 25.36 -14.21 -3.96
C LYS A 81 24.39 -13.74 -5.02
N ILE A 82 23.58 -12.75 -4.66
CA ILE A 82 22.63 -12.10 -5.54
C ILE A 82 23.13 -10.68 -5.80
N GLN A 83 23.29 -10.32 -7.06
CA GLN A 83 23.43 -8.94 -7.48
C GLN A 83 22.04 -8.31 -7.59
N VAL A 84 21.82 -7.26 -6.81
CA VAL A 84 20.60 -6.45 -6.84
C VAL A 84 20.89 -5.15 -7.56
N THR A 85 20.25 -4.97 -8.71
CA THR A 85 20.27 -3.72 -9.48
C THR A 85 18.95 -2.99 -9.25
N ARG A 86 19.02 -1.71 -8.89
CA ARG A 86 17.87 -0.82 -8.72
C ARG A 86 18.07 0.35 -9.65
N GLU A 87 17.06 0.65 -10.45
CA GLU A 87 17.17 1.67 -11.48
C GLU A 87 15.87 2.47 -11.58
N CYS A 88 15.98 3.78 -11.39
CA CYS A 88 14.91 4.74 -11.62
C CYS A 88 15.02 5.26 -13.05
N LEU A 89 13.88 5.36 -13.74
CA LEU A 89 13.79 5.68 -15.15
C LEU A 89 12.84 6.85 -15.35
N ASP A 90 13.20 7.80 -16.22
CA ASP A 90 12.31 8.87 -16.68
C ASP A 90 11.22 8.33 -17.64
N PRO A 91 10.25 9.17 -18.08
CA PRO A 91 9.23 8.73 -19.03
C PRO A 91 9.76 8.27 -20.40
N ALA A 92 11.00 8.66 -20.76
CA ALA A 92 11.67 8.24 -21.99
C ALA A 92 12.48 6.95 -21.81
N GLY A 93 12.51 6.39 -20.60
CA GLY A 93 13.27 5.19 -20.26
C GLY A 93 14.76 5.42 -19.99
N LYS A 94 15.19 6.68 -19.77
CA LYS A 94 16.56 7.00 -19.40
C LYS A 94 16.74 6.86 -17.88
N ALA A 95 17.86 6.26 -17.46
CA ALA A 95 18.23 6.16 -16.06
C ALA A 95 18.46 7.53 -15.42
N THR A 96 17.71 7.81 -14.36
CA THR A 96 17.83 9.01 -13.51
C THR A 96 18.63 8.72 -12.25
N ALA A 97 18.53 7.49 -11.73
CA ALA A 97 19.35 6.99 -10.62
C ALA A 97 19.53 5.48 -10.72
N LYS A 98 20.67 4.96 -10.24
CA LYS A 98 20.98 3.53 -10.27
C LYS A 98 21.86 3.13 -9.09
N THR A 99 21.54 2.00 -8.47
CA THR A 99 22.44 1.31 -7.52
C THR A 99 22.61 -0.15 -7.89
N VAL A 100 23.78 -0.70 -7.56
CA VAL A 100 24.09 -2.12 -7.69
C VAL A 100 24.71 -2.57 -6.38
N THR A 101 24.10 -3.56 -5.72
CA THR A 101 24.60 -4.15 -4.48
C THR A 101 24.67 -5.66 -4.61
N ASN A 102 25.44 -6.30 -3.72
CA ASN A 102 25.43 -7.74 -3.58
C ASN A 102 24.83 -8.12 -2.23
N GLU A 103 23.98 -9.14 -2.22
CA GLU A 103 23.29 -9.67 -1.04
C GLU A 103 23.50 -11.19 -0.98
N THR A 104 23.41 -11.78 0.20
CA THR A 104 23.44 -13.25 0.33
C THR A 104 22.14 -13.84 -0.17
N SER A 105 22.21 -14.92 -0.96
CA SER A 105 21.03 -15.64 -1.42
C SER A 105 20.28 -16.27 -0.24
N SER A 106 18.98 -16.03 -0.19
CA SER A 106 18.05 -16.75 0.69
C SER A 106 17.77 -18.18 0.18
N PHE A 107 18.25 -18.53 -1.02
CA PHE A 107 18.12 -19.84 -1.67
C PHE A 107 19.51 -20.38 -2.02
N PRO A 108 20.27 -20.86 -1.03
CA PRO A 108 21.61 -21.36 -1.27
C PRO A 108 21.57 -22.56 -2.24
N GLY A 109 22.53 -22.59 -3.17
CA GLY A 109 22.67 -23.66 -4.17
C GLY A 109 21.69 -23.64 -5.33
N GLN A 110 20.77 -22.67 -5.40
CA GLN A 110 19.85 -22.50 -6.53
C GLN A 110 20.09 -21.18 -7.24
N GLN A 111 19.93 -21.18 -8.57
CA GLN A 111 19.94 -19.94 -9.34
C GLN A 111 18.69 -19.14 -8.98
N PHE A 112 18.88 -17.89 -8.60
CA PHE A 112 17.80 -16.97 -8.27
C PHE A 112 17.76 -15.84 -9.29
N GLU A 113 16.58 -15.59 -9.84
CA GLU A 113 16.31 -14.47 -10.73
C GLU A 113 14.94 -13.89 -10.39
N SER A 114 14.88 -12.58 -10.18
CA SER A 114 13.63 -11.86 -10.01
C SER A 114 13.70 -10.47 -10.61
N TYR A 115 12.51 -10.00 -10.98
CA TYR A 115 12.25 -8.70 -11.54
C TYR A 115 11.04 -8.11 -10.84
N ALA A 116 11.13 -6.83 -10.50
CA ALA A 116 9.99 -6.06 -10.06
C ALA A 116 10.05 -4.65 -10.66
N GLU A 117 8.92 -4.09 -11.02
CA GLU A 117 8.80 -2.69 -11.38
C GLU A 117 7.58 -2.04 -10.71
N ILE A 118 7.72 -0.76 -10.43
CA ILE A 118 6.65 0.13 -9.98
C ILE A 118 6.71 1.42 -10.80
N ASP A 119 5.59 1.88 -11.33
CA ASP A 119 5.49 3.20 -11.95
C ASP A 119 4.95 4.25 -10.98
N LYS A 120 5.05 5.53 -11.34
CA LYS A 120 4.60 6.66 -10.54
C LYS A 120 3.09 6.67 -10.27
N ASN A 121 2.32 5.86 -11.00
CA ASN A 121 0.88 5.74 -10.84
C ASN A 121 0.51 4.62 -9.87
N GLY A 122 1.47 3.79 -9.45
CA GLY A 122 1.26 2.65 -8.59
C GLY A 122 1.01 1.35 -9.35
N ASN A 123 1.23 1.31 -10.67
CA ASN A 123 1.21 0.05 -11.40
C ASN A 123 2.44 -0.76 -11.03
N ILE A 124 2.23 -2.03 -10.74
CA ILE A 124 3.27 -2.96 -10.31
C ILE A 124 3.23 -4.20 -11.20
N ALA A 125 4.42 -4.65 -11.59
CA ALA A 125 4.62 -5.98 -12.13
C ALA A 125 5.84 -6.62 -11.46
N SER A 126 5.74 -7.89 -11.07
CA SER A 126 6.87 -8.65 -10.58
C SER A 126 6.79 -10.11 -11.00
N PHE A 127 7.96 -10.72 -11.14
CA PHE A 127 8.10 -12.14 -11.38
C PHE A 127 9.42 -12.66 -10.81
N ASP A 128 9.45 -13.93 -10.46
CA ASP A 128 10.68 -14.67 -10.19
C ASP A 128 10.74 -16.00 -10.95
N ASN A 129 11.94 -16.59 -11.01
CA ASN A 129 12.20 -17.85 -11.70
C ASN A 129 11.64 -19.10 -10.97
N ARG A 130 10.91 -18.91 -9.87
CA ARG A 130 10.19 -19.98 -9.15
C ARG A 130 8.70 -20.00 -9.50
N GLY A 131 8.26 -19.08 -10.36
CA GLY A 131 6.87 -18.99 -10.82
C GLY A 131 6.01 -18.07 -9.96
N ASN A 132 6.58 -17.33 -9.00
CA ASN A 132 5.82 -16.29 -8.31
C ASN A 132 5.68 -15.10 -9.25
N THR A 133 4.44 -14.66 -9.45
CA THR A 133 4.13 -13.48 -10.25
C THR A 133 3.14 -12.62 -9.48
N TYR A 134 3.29 -11.31 -9.59
CA TYR A 134 2.35 -10.35 -9.04
C TYR A 134 2.16 -9.22 -10.02
N ASN A 135 0.91 -8.88 -10.31
CA ASN A 135 0.56 -7.76 -11.16
C ASN A 135 -0.55 -6.96 -10.48
N HIS A 136 -0.39 -5.65 -10.45
CA HIS A 136 -1.39 -4.73 -9.97
C HIS A 136 -1.49 -3.54 -10.91
N SER A 137 -2.70 -3.30 -11.41
CA SER A 137 -3.06 -2.10 -12.16
C SER A 137 -3.94 -1.24 -11.27
N GLY A 138 -3.45 -0.09 -10.82
CA GLY A 138 -4.16 0.76 -9.88
C GLY A 138 -3.94 2.23 -10.20
N THR A 139 -5.01 3.01 -10.19
CA THR A 139 -4.97 4.48 -10.22
C THR A 139 -5.26 5.00 -8.82
N GLY A 140 -4.34 4.81 -7.89
CA GLY A 140 -4.57 5.24 -6.52
C GLY A 140 -3.73 4.48 -5.51
N ASP A 141 -3.57 5.14 -4.38
CA ASP A 141 -2.81 4.68 -3.22
C ASP A 141 -3.00 3.17 -3.01
N ILE A 142 -1.90 2.43 -3.19
CA ILE A 142 -1.84 0.95 -3.20
C ILE A 142 -2.39 0.36 -1.88
N HIS A 143 -2.57 1.22 -0.86
CA HIS A 143 -3.28 0.98 0.39
C HIS A 143 -4.71 0.46 0.25
N SER A 144 -5.50 0.92 -0.72
CA SER A 144 -6.91 0.48 -0.85
C SER A 144 -7.04 -1.04 -1.04
N TYR A 145 -6.13 -1.61 -1.82
CA TYR A 145 -6.07 -3.04 -2.11
C TYR A 145 -5.53 -3.89 -0.95
N LEU A 146 -4.55 -3.38 -0.19
CA LEU A 146 -4.02 -4.04 1.02
C LEU A 146 -5.05 -4.08 2.15
N TYR A 147 -5.85 -3.02 2.31
CA TYR A 147 -6.96 -3.02 3.28
C TYR A 147 -8.04 -4.03 2.90
N GLU A 148 -8.42 -4.13 1.63
CA GLU A 148 -9.37 -5.16 1.17
C GLU A 148 -8.86 -6.57 1.46
N GLN A 149 -7.59 -6.89 1.16
CA GLN A 149 -7.04 -8.21 1.47
C GLN A 149 -6.97 -8.50 2.98
N ILE A 150 -6.61 -7.52 3.81
CA ILE A 150 -6.57 -7.68 5.27
C ILE A 150 -7.98 -7.85 5.84
N GLU A 151 -8.96 -7.13 5.32
CA GLU A 151 -10.37 -7.28 5.73
C GLU A 151 -10.95 -8.62 5.29
N ASP A 152 -10.65 -9.07 4.07
CA ASP A 152 -11.09 -10.37 3.56
C ASP A 152 -10.41 -11.52 4.31
N LEU A 153 -9.13 -11.40 4.66
CA LEU A 153 -8.44 -12.36 5.51
C LEU A 153 -9.01 -12.36 6.94
N HIS A 154 -9.30 -11.19 7.52
CA HIS A 154 -9.96 -11.10 8.82
C HIS A 154 -11.35 -11.75 8.80
N LYS A 155 -12.15 -11.51 7.76
CA LYS A 155 -13.46 -12.15 7.58
C LYS A 155 -13.33 -13.67 7.44
N ALA A 156 -12.38 -14.15 6.64
CA ALA A 156 -12.14 -15.58 6.49
C ALA A 156 -11.73 -16.26 7.80
N ILE A 157 -10.88 -15.61 8.61
CA ILE A 157 -10.49 -16.12 9.95
C ILE A 157 -11.70 -16.10 10.90
N LEU A 158 -12.49 -15.03 10.91
CA LEU A 158 -13.68 -14.93 11.75
C LEU A 158 -14.74 -15.97 11.35
N ASP A 159 -14.96 -16.20 10.06
CA ASP A 159 -15.86 -17.23 9.56
C ASP A 159 -15.37 -18.63 9.90
N GLN A 160 -14.05 -18.88 9.82
CA GLN A 160 -13.49 -20.15 10.28
C GLN A 160 -13.67 -20.34 11.79
N LEU A 161 -13.41 -19.32 12.61
CA LEU A 161 -13.62 -19.40 14.05
C LEU A 161 -15.10 -19.55 14.42
N SER A 162 -16.01 -18.93 13.66
CA SER A 162 -17.45 -19.03 13.88
C SER A 162 -18.03 -20.36 13.40
N ASN A 163 -17.48 -20.96 12.34
CA ASN A 163 -17.96 -22.23 11.77
C ASN A 163 -17.22 -23.46 12.32
N ALA A 164 -16.06 -23.30 12.96
CA ALA A 164 -15.31 -24.41 13.53
C ALA A 164 -16.03 -25.13 14.67
N GLY A 165 -17.09 -24.53 15.24
CA GLY A 165 -17.82 -25.08 16.36
C GLY A 165 -16.95 -25.08 17.63
N ASN A 166 -17.51 -24.67 18.76
CA ASN A 166 -16.78 -24.65 20.02
C ASN A 166 -16.47 -26.11 20.45
N PRO A 167 -15.21 -26.58 20.45
CA PRO A 167 -14.90 -27.96 20.86
C PRO A 167 -15.01 -28.15 22.38
N PHE A 168 -15.34 -27.09 23.13
CA PHE A 168 -15.56 -27.11 24.58
C PHE A 168 -17.03 -26.91 24.97
N ALA A 169 -17.97 -26.96 24.02
CA ALA A 169 -19.39 -27.07 24.34
C ALA A 169 -19.78 -28.55 24.52
N GLY A 170 -19.23 -29.17 25.56
CA GLY A 170 -19.61 -30.47 26.09
C GLY A 170 -19.83 -30.35 27.58
#